data_AF-A0A4Q4W458-F1
#
_entry.id   AF-A0A4Q4W458-F1
#
_cell.length_a   1.000
_cell.length_b   1.000
_cell.length_c   1.000
_cell.angle_alpha   90.00
_cell.angle_beta   90.00
_cell.angle_gamma   90.00
#
_symmetry.space_group_name_H-M   'P 1'
#
loop_
_entity.id
_entity.type
_entity.pdbx_description
1 polymer ?
#
loop_
_entity_poly.entity_id
_entity_poly.type
_entity_poly.pdbx_seq_one_letter_code
_entity_poly.pdbx_strand_id
1 'polypeptide(L)'
;MPPTVKDPPKGWTTDEDEMDKDRYWGPQGDGTYAATRVGLSSAEGIMIRSPEWGGDGYIFTTGGKYYLWNMLMGDVYEYTDPADLDGILKEMRKPGGQVEAKLLPVINE
;
A
#
# COMPACT_ATOMS: atom_id res chain seq x y z
N MET A 1 0.69 3.23 -16.17
CA MET A 1 1.31 4.16 -15.20
C MET A 1 0.52 4.04 -13.92
N PRO A 2 1.17 3.83 -12.77
CA PRO A 2 0.48 3.79 -11.49
C PRO A 2 -0.23 5.13 -11.26
N PRO A 3 -1.38 5.14 -10.57
CA PRO A 3 -2.07 6.36 -10.25
C PRO A 3 -1.17 7.25 -9.37
N THR A 4 -1.00 8.50 -9.78
CA THR A 4 -0.17 9.47 -9.04
C THR A 4 -1.00 10.15 -7.96
N VAL A 5 -0.58 10.02 -6.71
CA VAL A 5 -1.16 10.76 -5.58
C VAL A 5 -0.48 12.12 -5.49
N LYS A 6 -1.20 13.20 -5.81
CA LYS A 6 -0.64 14.57 -5.81
C LYS A 6 -0.58 15.22 -4.44
N ASP A 7 -1.41 14.76 -3.52
CA ASP A 7 -1.57 15.31 -2.17
C ASP A 7 -1.74 14.14 -1.19
N PRO A 8 -0.65 13.55 -0.70
CA PRO A 8 -0.74 12.41 0.18
C PRO A 8 -1.35 12.80 1.54
N PRO A 9 -2.11 11.91 2.21
CA PRO A 9 -2.65 12.17 3.54
C PRO A 9 -1.53 12.45 4.54
N LYS A 10 -1.86 13.14 5.64
CA LYS A 10 -0.87 13.45 6.69
C LYS A 10 -0.18 12.17 7.17
N GLY A 11 1.15 12.18 7.17
CA GLY A 11 1.99 11.05 7.57
C GLY A 11 2.26 10.03 6.45
N TRP A 12 1.78 10.28 5.24
CA TRP A 12 2.09 9.52 4.04
C TRP A 12 2.85 10.40 3.04
N THR A 13 3.66 9.77 2.22
CA THR A 13 4.49 10.44 1.22
C THR A 13 4.52 9.66 -0.10
N THR A 14 4.78 10.41 -1.16
CA THR A 14 4.97 9.90 -2.54
C THR A 14 6.36 10.25 -3.06
N ASP A 15 7.23 10.74 -2.16
CA ASP A 15 8.63 11.03 -2.45
C ASP A 15 9.34 9.77 -2.94
N GLU A 16 10.05 9.88 -4.07
CA GLU A 16 10.63 8.70 -4.73
C GLU A 16 11.77 8.08 -3.91
N ASP A 17 12.52 8.90 -3.16
CA ASP A 17 13.61 8.44 -2.30
C ASP A 17 13.05 7.70 -1.07
N GLU A 18 11.96 8.20 -0.46
CA GLU A 18 11.28 7.50 0.64
C GLU A 18 10.53 6.25 0.17
N MET A 19 9.93 6.28 -1.02
CA MET A 19 9.18 5.16 -1.57
C MET A 19 10.06 3.97 -1.94
N ASP A 20 11.35 4.20 -2.24
CA ASP A 20 12.38 3.20 -2.58
C ASP A 20 11.81 2.01 -3.38
N LYS A 21 11.18 2.32 -4.52
CA LYS A 21 10.38 1.34 -5.29
C LYS A 21 11.22 0.17 -5.76
N ASP A 22 12.50 0.40 -6.10
CA ASP A 22 13.41 -0.67 -6.49
C ASP A 22 13.68 -1.64 -5.34
N ARG A 23 13.86 -1.13 -4.11
CA ARG A 23 14.04 -1.97 -2.92
C ARG A 23 12.79 -2.76 -2.55
N TYR A 24 11.61 -2.16 -2.60
CA TYR A 24 10.38 -2.80 -2.11
C TYR A 24 9.62 -3.58 -3.19
N TRP A 25 9.59 -3.08 -4.42
CA TRP A 25 8.80 -3.62 -5.53
C TRP A 25 9.67 -4.18 -6.66
N GLY A 26 11.00 -4.19 -6.51
CA GLY A 26 11.90 -4.89 -7.41
C GLY A 26 11.73 -6.42 -7.35
N PRO A 27 12.47 -7.17 -8.21
CA PRO A 27 12.34 -8.63 -8.32
C PRO A 27 12.58 -9.41 -7.03
N GLN A 28 13.36 -8.86 -6.10
CA GLN A 28 13.68 -9.43 -4.79
C GLN A 28 13.17 -8.54 -3.64
N GLY A 29 12.23 -7.63 -3.94
CA GLY A 29 11.75 -6.67 -2.96
C GLY A 29 10.82 -7.29 -1.94
N ASP A 30 10.88 -6.78 -0.71
CA ASP A 30 10.07 -7.27 0.41
C ASP A 30 8.55 -7.11 0.13
N GLY A 31 8.16 -6.03 -0.55
CA GLY A 31 6.78 -5.79 -0.97
C GLY A 31 6.34 -6.76 -2.07
N THR A 32 7.21 -7.04 -3.04
CA THR A 32 6.98 -8.08 -4.05
C THR A 32 6.79 -9.45 -3.41
N TYR A 33 7.61 -9.79 -2.42
CA TYR A 33 7.48 -11.05 -1.67
C TYR A 33 6.16 -11.12 -0.89
N ALA A 34 5.80 -10.05 -0.16
CA ALA A 34 4.53 -9.98 0.57
C ALA A 34 3.31 -10.10 -0.35
N ALA A 35 3.31 -9.42 -1.50
CA ALA A 35 2.25 -9.52 -2.50
C ALA A 35 2.15 -10.95 -3.09
N THR A 36 3.28 -11.56 -3.45
CA THR A 36 3.32 -12.90 -4.04
C THR A 36 2.81 -13.97 -3.08
N ARG A 37 3.11 -13.82 -1.77
CA ARG A 37 2.61 -14.72 -0.72
C ARG A 37 1.09 -14.80 -0.64
N VAL A 38 0.39 -13.72 -0.99
CA VAL A 38 -1.08 -13.67 -0.99
C VAL A 38 -1.68 -13.84 -2.39
N GLY A 39 -0.87 -14.25 -3.37
CA GLY A 39 -1.31 -14.53 -4.74
C GLY A 39 -1.38 -13.32 -5.66
N LEU A 40 -0.87 -12.17 -5.22
CA LEU A 40 -0.82 -10.97 -6.03
C LEU A 40 0.48 -10.94 -6.84
N SER A 41 0.39 -10.43 -8.07
CA SER A 41 1.54 -10.24 -8.95
C SER A 41 1.47 -8.86 -9.60
N SER A 42 2.59 -8.38 -10.17
CA SER A 42 2.65 -7.05 -10.80
C SER A 42 2.21 -5.92 -9.86
N ALA A 43 2.66 -5.98 -8.60
CA ALA A 43 2.36 -4.96 -7.60
C ALA A 43 3.18 -3.69 -7.87
N GLU A 44 2.51 -2.54 -7.83
CA GLU A 44 3.13 -1.22 -8.02
C GLU A 44 2.87 -0.34 -6.80
N GLY A 45 3.94 0.15 -6.16
CA GLY A 45 3.86 1.05 -5.02
C GLY A 45 3.24 2.41 -5.38
N ILE A 46 2.29 2.88 -4.57
CA ILE A 46 1.59 4.16 -4.73
C ILE A 46 2.10 5.20 -3.74
N MET A 47 2.16 4.85 -2.45
CA MET A 47 2.66 5.73 -1.39
C MET A 47 3.11 4.94 -0.18
N ILE A 48 4.03 5.51 0.60
CA ILE A 48 4.58 4.91 1.81
C ILE A 48 4.26 5.81 3.01
N ARG A 49 4.12 5.21 4.19
CA ARG A 49 4.01 5.94 5.44
C ARG A 49 5.37 6.51 5.80
N SER A 50 5.46 7.82 6.04
CA SER A 50 6.73 8.47 6.33
C SER A 50 7.39 7.88 7.59
N PRO A 51 8.73 7.75 7.63
CA PRO A 51 9.46 7.23 8.78
C PRO A 51 9.15 7.98 10.09
N GLU A 52 8.96 9.30 10.02
CA GLU A 52 8.60 10.15 11.15
C GLU A 52 7.23 9.77 11.78
N TRP A 53 6.39 9.07 11.02
CA TRP A 53 5.04 8.64 11.41
C TRP A 53 4.93 7.13 11.64
N GLY A 54 6.04 6.41 11.63
CA GLY A 54 6.14 4.99 11.95
C GLY A 54 6.76 4.12 10.85
N GLY A 55 6.75 4.56 9.59
CA GLY A 55 7.37 3.82 8.48
C GLY A 55 6.84 2.40 8.27
N ASP A 56 5.61 2.11 8.72
CA ASP A 56 5.08 0.75 8.91
C ASP A 56 4.11 0.29 7.81
N GLY A 57 3.82 1.14 6.82
CA GLY A 57 2.78 0.88 5.82
C GLY A 57 3.17 1.31 4.40
N TYR A 58 2.83 0.46 3.42
CA TYR A 58 2.94 0.77 2.00
C TYR A 58 1.58 0.57 1.33
N ILE A 59 1.04 1.58 0.66
CA ILE A 59 -0.12 1.40 -0.22
C ILE A 59 0.34 1.13 -1.64
N PHE A 60 -0.20 0.08 -2.24
CA PHE A 60 0.16 -0.38 -3.58
C PHE A 60 -1.08 -0.82 -4.36
N THR A 61 -0.92 -1.01 -5.66
CA THR A 61 -1.98 -1.50 -6.55
C THR A 61 -1.55 -2.69 -7.36
N THR A 62 -2.52 -3.54 -7.68
CA THR A 62 -2.42 -4.60 -8.68
C THR A 62 -3.82 -4.91 -9.22
N GLY A 63 -3.92 -5.21 -10.51
CA GLY A 63 -5.19 -5.60 -11.13
C GLY A 63 -6.34 -4.58 -11.00
N GLY A 64 -6.02 -3.29 -10.80
CA GLY A 64 -7.01 -2.23 -10.60
C GLY A 64 -7.60 -2.15 -9.18
N LYS A 65 -7.07 -2.92 -8.23
CA LYS A 65 -7.41 -2.87 -6.80
C LYS A 65 -6.30 -2.21 -5.99
N TYR A 66 -6.63 -1.81 -4.77
CA TYR A 66 -5.72 -1.12 -3.86
C TYR A 66 -5.53 -1.93 -2.59
N TYR A 67 -4.29 -1.90 -2.09
CA TYR A 67 -3.87 -2.74 -0.98
C TYR A 67 -3.00 -1.95 -0.02
N LEU A 68 -3.03 -2.34 1.24
CA LEU A 68 -2.10 -1.92 2.27
C LEU A 68 -1.20 -3.10 2.65
N TRP A 69 0.10 -2.92 2.48
CA TRP A 69 1.09 -3.81 3.05
C TRP A 69 1.56 -3.25 4.40
N ASN A 70 1.33 -4.01 5.47
CA ASN A 70 1.91 -3.75 6.78
C ASN A 70 3.34 -4.33 6.80
N MET A 71 4.34 -3.46 6.81
CA MET A 71 5.74 -3.87 6.73
C MET A 71 6.23 -4.57 8.00
N LEU A 72 5.61 -4.29 9.15
CA LEU A 72 6.01 -4.89 10.42
C LEU A 72 5.59 -6.36 10.54
N MET A 73 4.37 -6.67 10.10
CA MET A 73 3.82 -8.03 10.16
C MET A 73 3.98 -8.81 8.84
N GLY A 74 4.25 -8.10 7.74
CA GLY A 74 4.24 -8.69 6.40
C GLY A 74 2.82 -8.99 5.88
N ASP A 75 1.79 -8.47 6.55
CA ASP A 75 0.39 -8.69 6.21
C ASP A 75 -0.05 -7.78 5.07
N VAL A 76 -0.91 -8.31 4.20
CA VAL A 76 -1.48 -7.56 3.07
C VAL A 76 -3.00 -7.48 3.24
N TYR A 77 -3.52 -6.26 3.17
CA TYR A 77 -4.94 -5.97 3.28
C TYR A 77 -5.45 -5.42 1.95
N GLU A 78 -6.57 -5.94 1.44
CA GLU A 78 -7.29 -5.39 0.29
C GLU A 78 -8.29 -4.33 0.78
N TYR A 79 -8.27 -3.12 0.22
CA TYR A 79 -9.30 -2.13 0.49
C TYR A 79 -10.62 -2.52 -0.17
N THR A 80 -11.69 -2.56 0.62
CA THR A 80 -13.02 -3.00 0.16
C THR A 80 -14.07 -1.91 0.19
N ASP A 81 -13.95 -0.95 1.12
CA ASP A 81 -14.83 0.22 1.16
C ASP A 81 -14.14 1.43 1.80
N PRO A 82 -13.93 2.53 1.06
CA PRO A 82 -13.99 2.63 -0.39
C PRO A 82 -12.93 1.74 -1.08
N ALA A 83 -13.26 1.20 -2.26
CA ALA A 83 -12.37 0.34 -3.04
C ALA A 83 -11.58 1.07 -4.13
N ASP A 84 -11.80 2.38 -4.32
CA ASP A 84 -11.07 3.22 -5.25
C ASP A 84 -10.11 4.18 -4.52
N LEU A 85 -9.04 4.58 -5.21
CA LEU A 85 -7.99 5.40 -4.60
C LEU A 85 -8.49 6.75 -4.10
N ASP A 86 -9.39 7.41 -4.82
CA ASP A 86 -9.87 8.74 -4.42
C ASP A 86 -10.67 8.65 -3.12
N GLY A 87 -11.58 7.68 -3.05
CA GLY A 87 -12.32 7.36 -1.84
C GLY A 87 -11.40 7.04 -0.66
N ILE A 88 -10.41 6.15 -0.85
CA ILE A 88 -9.47 5.76 0.20
C ILE A 88 -8.72 6.98 0.73
N LEU A 89 -8.16 7.80 -0.16
CA LEU A 89 -7.44 9.01 0.22
C LEU A 89 -8.36 10.03 0.90
N LYS A 90 -9.60 10.16 0.44
CA LYS A 90 -10.58 11.06 1.03
C LYS A 90 -10.91 10.67 2.47
N GLU A 91 -11.10 9.38 2.75
CA GLU A 91 -11.32 8.91 4.12
C GLU A 91 -10.05 9.06 4.98
N MET A 92 -8.87 8.71 4.46
CA MET A 92 -7.61 8.86 5.19
C MET A 92 -7.29 10.32 5.58
N ARG A 93 -7.77 11.30 4.82
CA ARG A 93 -7.61 12.73 5.15
C ARG A 93 -8.57 13.22 6.25
N LYS A 94 -9.67 12.51 6.51
CA LYS A 94 -10.66 12.93 7.51
C LYS A 94 -10.19 12.60 8.92
N PRO A 95 -10.42 13.50 9.89
CA PRO A 95 -10.33 13.14 11.30
C PRO A 95 -11.36 12.04 11.62
N GLY A 96 -10.89 10.84 11.97
CA GLY A 96 -11.76 9.69 12.23
C GLY A 96 -12.37 9.05 10.98
N GLY A 97 -11.80 9.28 9.80
CA GLY A 97 -12.20 8.57 8.58
C GLY A 97 -12.01 7.06 8.73
N GLN A 98 -12.85 6.31 8.05
CA GLN A 98 -12.87 4.85 8.11
C GLN A 98 -12.68 4.28 6.72
N VAL A 99 -11.76 3.33 6.63
CA VAL A 99 -11.55 2.50 5.44
C VAL A 99 -11.69 1.06 5.88
N GLU A 100 -12.53 0.31 5.19
CA GLU A 100 -12.63 -1.13 5.36
C GLU A 100 -11.54 -1.80 4.53
N ALA A 101 -10.79 -2.68 5.17
CA ALA A 101 -9.80 -3.49 4.50
C ALA A 101 -9.88 -4.93 5.01
N LYS A 102 -9.70 -5.88 4.10
CA LYS A 102 -9.74 -7.32 4.36
C LYS A 102 -8.34 -7.88 4.31
N LEU A 103 -7.91 -8.54 5.39
CA LEU A 103 -6.67 -9.32 5.42
C LEU A 103 -6.72 -10.43 4.37
N LEU A 104 -5.70 -10.51 3.51
CA LEU A 104 -5.55 -11.59 2.55
C LEU A 104 -4.82 -12.77 3.19
N PRO A 105 -5.33 -14.01 2.98
CA PRO A 105 -4.64 -15.20 3.46
C PRO A 105 -3.35 -15.42 2.67
N VAL A 106 -2.31 -15.90 3.35
CA VAL A 106 -1.12 -16.42 2.68
C VAL A 106 -1.51 -17.71 1.96
N ILE A 107 -1.17 -17.79 0.68
CA ILE A 107 -1.47 -18.93 -0.19
C ILE A 107 -0.21 -19.66 -0.69
N ASN A 108 0.97 -19.06 -0.50
CA ASN A 108 2.26 -19.63 -0.86
C ASN A 108 3.16 -19.66 0.39
N GLU A 109 3.53 -20.87 0.85
CA GLU A 109 4.51 -21.16 1.91
C GLU A 109 5.77 -21.80 1.32
#